data_AF-A0A3B9T118-F1
#
_entry.id   AF-A0A3B9T118-F1
#
_cell.length_a   1.000
_cell.length_b   1.000
_cell.length_c   1.000
_cell.angle_alpha   90.00
_cell.angle_beta   90.00
_cell.angle_gamma   90.00
#
_symmetry.space_group_name_H-M   'P 1'
#
loop_
_entity.id
_entity.type
_entity.pdbx_description
1 polymer ?
#
loop_
_entity_poly.entity_id
_entity_poly.type
_entity_poly.pdbx_seq_one_letter_code
_entity_poly.pdbx_strand_id
1 'polypeptide(L)' 'HEIGLFLGYPPEDVHGFIEQKACGYKCVGCWKVYGDEQKCKKLFRSYKTCTRTYEELLRNGKTVESMTVSET' A
#
# COMPACT_ATOMS: atom_id res chain seq x y z
N HIS A 1 -10.37 13.20 0.49
CA HIS A 1 -11.11 11.94 0.69
C HIS A 1 -10.94 10.96 -0.47
N GLU A 2 -10.79 11.41 -1.72
CA GLU A 2 -10.67 10.53 -2.90
C GLU A 2 -9.24 10.04 -3.19
N ILE A 3 -8.21 10.65 -2.58
CA ILE A 3 -6.80 10.26 -2.77
C ILE A 3 -6.57 8.78 -2.43
N GLY A 4 -7.29 8.22 -1.45
CA GLY A 4 -7.16 6.79 -1.11
C GLY A 4 -7.56 5.87 -2.27
N LEU A 5 -8.61 6.20 -3.02
CA LEU A 5 -9.01 5.45 -4.21
C LEU A 5 -7.99 5.61 -5.34
N PHE A 6 -7.45 6.82 -5.52
CA PHE A 6 -6.41 7.09 -6.50
C PHE A 6 -5.11 6.31 -6.20
N LEU A 7 -4.79 6.11 -4.91
CA LEU A 7 -3.66 5.27 -4.47
C LEU A 7 -3.96 3.76 -4.52
N GLY A 8 -5.14 3.36 -5.00
CA GLY A 8 -5.54 1.96 -5.12
C GLY A 8 -5.95 1.30 -3.81
N TYR A 9 -6.28 2.08 -2.77
CA TYR A 9 -6.79 1.52 -1.53
C TYR A 9 -8.20 0.95 -1.75
N PRO A 10 -8.56 -0.14 -1.05
CA PRO A 10 -9.89 -0.73 -1.15
C PRO A 10 -10.97 0.32 -0.84
N PRO A 11 -12.03 0.44 -1.66
CA PRO A 11 -13.12 1.40 -1.43
C PRO A 11 -13.72 1.29 -0.03
N GLU A 12 -13.80 0.07 0.52
CA GLU A 12 -14.28 -0.21 1.88
C GLU A 12 -13.42 0.43 2.97
N ASP A 13 -12.10 0.51 2.77
CA ASP A 13 -11.17 1.14 3.71
C ASP A 13 -11.22 2.67 3.60
N VAL A 14 -11.39 3.19 2.39
CA VAL A 14 -11.57 4.63 2.16
C VAL A 14 -12.89 5.11 2.76
N HIS A 15 -13.96 4.36 2.56
CA HIS A 15 -15.27 4.65 3.13
C HIS A 15 -15.26 4.56 4.66
N GLY A 16 -14.69 3.50 5.23
CA GLY A 16 -14.57 3.34 6.67
C GLY A 16 -13.72 4.43 7.33
N PHE A 17 -12.67 4.90 6.67
CA PHE A 17 -11.87 6.03 7.16
C PHE A 17 -12.68 7.33 7.26
N ILE A 18 -13.54 7.59 6.27
CA ILE A 18 -14.41 8.78 6.23
C ILE A 18 -15.48 8.68 7.33
N GLU A 19 -16.22 7.58 7.37
CA GLU A 19 -17.35 7.42 8.29
C GLU A 19 -16.90 7.38 9.76
N GLN A 20 -15.82 6.65 10.04
CA GLN A 20 -15.35 6.45 11.41
C GLN A 20 -14.39 7.56 11.87
N LYS A 21 -14.23 8.64 11.08
CA LYS A 21 -13.34 9.78 11.36
C LYS A 21 -11.93 9.33 11.77
N ALA A 22 -11.38 8.36 11.03
CA ALA A 22 -10.09 7.72 11.29
C ALA A 22 -9.97 6.90 12.61
N CYS A 23 -11.05 6.69 13.36
CA CYS A 23 -11.12 5.78 14.52
C CYS A 23 -11.70 4.42 14.11
N GLY A 24 -11.76 3.42 15.00
CA GLY A 24 -12.47 2.14 14.77
C GLY A 24 -11.88 1.19 13.72
N TYR A 25 -10.62 1.41 13.31
CA TYR A 25 -9.92 0.55 12.38
C TYR A 25 -9.64 -0.84 12.98
N LYS A 26 -9.70 -1.88 12.13
CA LYS A 26 -9.42 -3.27 12.50
C LYS A 26 -7.91 -3.53 12.61
N CYS A 27 -7.14 -2.97 11.69
CA CYS A 27 -5.68 -3.03 11.74
C CYS A 27 -5.04 -1.82 11.05
N VAL A 28 -3.74 -1.64 11.27
CA VAL A 28 -2.94 -0.56 10.67
C VAL A 28 -1.72 -1.17 9.97
N GLY A 29 -1.52 -0.79 8.71
CA GLY A 29 -0.31 -1.07 7.94
C GLY A 29 0.09 0.14 7.11
N CYS A 30 0.13 0.00 5.79
CA CYS A 30 0.34 1.15 4.88
C CYS A 30 -0.84 2.14 4.94
N TRP A 31 -2.04 1.68 5.31
CA TRP A 31 -3.19 2.51 5.66
C TRP A 31 -3.96 1.85 6.83
N LYS A 32 -5.00 2.55 7.32
CA LYS A 32 -5.95 2.03 8.32
C LYS A 32 -7.00 1.17 7.64
N VAL A 33 -7.12 -0.09 8.06
CA VAL A 33 -8.03 -1.07 7.45
C VAL A 33 -9.33 -1.12 8.22
N TYR A 34 -10.43 -1.08 7.50
CA TYR A 34 -11.81 -1.14 7.98
C TYR A 34 -12.56 -2.35 7.40
N GLY A 35 -12.15 -2.81 6.21
CA GLY A 35 -12.69 -3.96 5.49
C GLY A 35 -12.08 -5.30 5.92
N ASP A 36 -11.59 -6.06 4.94
CA ASP A 36 -10.97 -7.38 5.14
C ASP A 36 -9.49 -7.23 5.56
N GLU A 37 -9.25 -7.49 6.84
CA GLU A 37 -7.92 -7.46 7.44
C GLU A 37 -6.93 -8.43 6.77
N GLN A 38 -7.35 -9.64 6.41
CA GLN A 38 -6.47 -10.66 5.84
C GLN A 38 -6.05 -10.28 4.42
N LYS A 39 -7.00 -9.78 3.62
CA LYS A 39 -6.71 -9.27 2.28
C LYS A 39 -5.74 -8.08 2.34
N CYS A 40 -5.96 -7.15 3.25
CA CYS A 40 -5.07 -5.99 3.41
C CYS A 40 -3.67 -6.38 3.92
N LYS A 41 -3.59 -7.32 4.87
CA LYS A 41 -2.30 -7.88 5.32
C LYS A 41 -1.51 -8.54 4.19
N LYS A 42 -2.18 -9.24 3.27
CA LYS A 42 -1.54 -9.80 2.06
C LYS A 42 -1.01 -8.68 1.15
N LEU A 43 -1.80 -7.61 0.95
CA LEU A 43 -1.35 -6.45 0.16
C LEU A 43 -0.12 -5.77 0.79
N PHE A 44 -0.17 -5.51 2.10
CA PHE A 44 0.97 -4.94 2.84
C PHE A 44 2.22 -5.80 2.73
N ARG A 45 2.07 -7.13 2.77
CA ARG A 45 3.20 -8.05 2.58
C ARG A 45 3.75 -7.94 1.16
N SER A 46 2.90 -7.89 0.14
CA SER A 46 3.33 -7.71 -1.25
C SER A 46 4.12 -6.42 -1.42
N TYR A 47 3.59 -5.29 -0.92
CA TYR A 47 4.29 -4.01 -0.98
C TYR A 47 5.63 -4.05 -0.25
N LYS A 48 5.68 -4.58 0.97
CA LYS A 48 6.94 -4.73 1.71
C LYS A 48 7.96 -5.59 0.97
N THR A 49 7.53 -6.69 0.34
CA THR A 49 8.43 -7.53 -0.46
C THR A 49 8.99 -6.77 -1.65
N CYS A 50 8.14 -6.08 -2.42
CA CYS A 50 8.57 -5.27 -3.56
C CYS A 50 9.53 -4.16 -3.12
N THR A 51 9.21 -3.42 -2.04
CA THR A 51 10.08 -2.39 -1.46
C THR A 51 11.42 -2.99 -1.05
N ARG A 52 11.45 -4.14 -0.38
CA ARG A 52 12.69 -4.78 0.03
C ARG A 52 13.58 -5.16 -1.16
N THR A 53 12.99 -5.73 -2.22
CA THR A 53 13.74 -6.04 -3.45
C THR A 53 14.32 -4.79 -4.08
N TYR A 54 13.54 -3.70 -4.15
CA TYR A 54 14.03 -2.41 -4.63
C TYR A 54 15.17 -1.86 -3.77
N GLU A 55 15.04 -1.92 -2.44
CA GLU A 55 16.09 -1.49 -1.53
C GLU A 55 17.37 -2.32 -1.67
N GLU A 56 17.26 -3.64 -1.87
CA GLU A 56 18.39 -4.52 -2.13
C GLU A 56 19.10 -4.16 -3.45
N LEU A 57 18.33 -3.93 -4.51
CA LEU A 57 18.88 -3.51 -5.80
C LEU A 57 19.54 -2.12 -5.72
N LEU A 58 18.93 -1.18 -4.98
CA LEU A 58 19.49 0.15 -4.74
C LEU A 58 20.78 0.08 -3.91
N ARG A 59 20.82 -0.73 -2.84
CA ARG A 59 22.04 -1.00 -2.06
C ARG A 59 23.15 -1.61 -2.91
N ASN A 60 22.79 -2.40 -3.91
CA ASN A 60 23.73 -2.98 -4.88
C ASN A 60 24.12 -2.00 -6.00
N GLY A 61 23.78 -0.72 -5.88
CA GLY A 61 24.21 0.35 -6.80
C GLY A 61 23.38 0.49 -8.07
N LYS A 62 22.22 -0.18 -8.18
CA LYS A 62 21.29 0.07 -9.29
C LYS A 62 20.53 1.37 -9.07
N THR A 63 20.43 2.19 -10.12
CA THR A 63 19.65 3.43 -10.06
C THR A 63 18.17 3.15 -10.21
N VAL A 64 17.34 4.02 -9.62
CA VAL A 64 15.88 3.88 -9.64
C VAL A 64 15.33 3.90 -11.07
N GLU A 65 15.95 4.64 -11.99
CA GLU A 65 15.53 4.70 -13.41
C GLU A 65 15.69 3.36 -14.14
N SER A 66 16.64 2.50 -13.72
CA SER A 66 16.81 1.17 -14.33
C SER A 66 15.82 0.13 -13.81
N MET A 67 15.07 0.45 -12.75
CA MET A 67 14.19 -0.50 -12.07
C MET A 67 12.71 -0.25 -12.39
N THR A 68 12.37 0.90 -12.96
CA THR A 68 11.02 1.18 -13.46
C THR A 68 10.70 0.28 -14.65
N VAL A 69 9.51 -0.31 -14.65
CA VAL A 69 9.00 -1.00 -15.84
C VAL A 69 8.72 0.09 -16.86
N SER A 70 9.60 0.23 -17.85
CA SER A 70 9.34 1.07 -19.01
C SER A 70 8.28 0.34 -19.83
N GLU A 71 7.02 0.78 -19.73
CA GLU A 71 6.00 0.38 -20.71
C GLU A 71 6.50 0.85 -22.08
N THR A 72 6.79 -0.11 -22.95
CA THR A 72 7.11 0.11 -24.37
C THR A 72 5.83 0.02 -25.18
#